data_AF-A0A9D9DXQ4-F1
#
_entry.id   AF-A0A9D9DXQ4-F1
#
_cell.length_a   1.000
_cell.length_b   1.000
_cell.length_c   1.000
_cell.angle_alpha   90.00
_cell.angle_beta   90.00
_cell.angle_gamma   90.00
#
_symmetry.space_group_name_H-M   'P 1'
#
loop_
_entity.id
_entity.type
_entity.pdbx_description
1 polymer ?
#
loop_
_entity_poly.entity_id
_entity_poly.type
_entity_poly.pdbx_seq_one_letter_code
_entity_poly.pdbx_strand_id
1 'polypeptide(L)' 'MYHGKYWKGVSIQDFIRRVDAYIHWYNEERIKMSLGGLSPFEFRSKNMKDKTIA' A
#
# COMPACT_ATOMS: atom_id res chain seq x y z
N MET A 1 -14.51 8.28 16.83
CA MET A 1 -13.22 8.70 16.25
C MET A 1 -12.38 7.44 16.10
N TYR A 2 -11.80 7.19 14.93
CA TYR A 2 -10.96 6.02 14.67
C TYR A 2 -9.61 6.51 14.13
N HIS A 3 -8.51 6.17 14.81
CA HIS A 3 -7.15 6.70 14.56
C HIS A 3 -7.11 8.22 14.32
N GLY A 4 -7.68 9.02 15.24
CA GLY A 4 -7.62 10.47 15.08
C GLY A 4 -8.68 11.07 14.13
N LYS A 5 -9.36 10.24 13.33
CA LYS A 5 -10.25 10.70 12.26
C LYS A 5 -11.72 10.57 12.66
N TYR A 6 -12.48 11.62 12.37
CA TYR A 6 -13.94 11.60 12.44
C TYR A 6 -14.49 11.08 11.10
N TRP A 7 -15.28 10.02 11.19
CA TRP A 7 -15.89 9.36 10.02
C TRP A 7 -17.38 9.66 9.87
N LYS A 8 -17.98 10.36 10.85
CA LYS A 8 -19.37 10.79 10.78
C LYS A 8 -19.54 11.76 9.60
N GLY A 9 -20.47 11.48 8.70
CA GLY A 9 -20.71 12.27 7.49
C GLY A 9 -19.85 11.91 6.27
N VAL A 10 -18.95 10.93 6.38
CA VAL A 10 -18.24 10.38 5.21
C VAL A 10 -19.18 9.42 4.49
N SER A 11 -19.43 9.67 3.21
CA SER A 11 -20.23 8.75 2.39
C SER A 11 -19.48 7.43 2.17
N ILE A 12 -20.21 6.35 1.89
CA ILE A 12 -19.57 5.07 1.55
C ILE A 12 -18.66 5.22 0.32
N GLN A 13 -19.04 6.03 -0.66
CA GLN A 13 -18.23 6.29 -1.85
C GLN A 13 -16.91 6.99 -1.50
N ASP A 14 -16.95 7.97 -0.59
CA ASP A 14 -15.73 8.63 -0.11
C ASP A 14 -14.85 7.70 0.70
N PHE A 15 -15.46 6.81 1.49
CA PHE A 15 -14.74 5.81 2.24
C PHE A 15 -13.99 4.85 1.31
N ILE A 16 -14.68 4.29 0.31
CA ILE A 16 -14.09 3.38 -0.67
C ILE A 16 -12.89 4.05 -1.37
N ARG A 17 -13.07 5.27 -1.87
CA ARG A 17 -11.99 6.02 -2.54
C ARG A 17 -10.76 6.22 -1.65
N ARG A 18 -10.98 6.52 -0.36
CA ARG A 18 -9.89 6.72 0.60
C ARG A 18 -9.14 5.42 0.88
N VAL A 19 -9.86 4.30 0.99
CA VAL A 19 -9.26 2.98 1.20
C VAL A 19 -8.48 2.55 -0.04
N ASP A 20 -9.05 2.71 -1.22
CA ASP A 20 -8.43 2.40 -2.51
C ASP A 20 -7.11 3.16 -2.69
N ALA A 21 -7.13 4.48 -2.50
CA ALA A 21 -5.93 5.31 -2.56
C ALA A 21 -4.86 4.89 -1.53
N TYR A 22 -5.28 4.51 -0.32
CA TYR A 22 -4.35 4.02 0.69
C TYR A 22 -3.71 2.68 0.29
N ILE A 23 -4.48 1.77 -0.30
CA ILE A 23 -3.98 0.46 -0.75
C ILE A 23 -2.97 0.65 -1.88
N HIS A 24 -3.24 1.53 -2.85
CA HIS A 24 -2.29 1.86 -3.92
C HIS A 24 -1.00 2.43 -3.35
N TRP A 25 -1.08 3.48 -2.53
CA TRP A 25 0.10 4.06 -1.87
C TRP A 25 0.89 3.01 -1.08
N TYR A 26 0.21 2.19 -0.27
CA TYR A 26 0.89 1.17 0.55
C TYR A 26 1.63 0.14 -0.30
N ASN A 27 1.06 -0.27 -1.42
CA ASN A 27 1.63 -1.32 -2.26
C ASN A 27 2.75 -0.81 -3.16
N GLU A 28 2.60 0.37 -3.74
CA GLU A 28 3.42 0.84 -4.85
C GLU A 28 4.42 1.92 -4.43
N GLU A 29 4.02 2.81 -3.52
CA GLU A 29 4.81 4.02 -3.20
C GLU A 29 5.50 3.94 -1.83
N ARG A 30 4.93 3.19 -0.88
CA ARG A 30 5.45 3.13 0.48
C ARG A 30 6.79 2.40 0.53
N ILE A 31 7.86 3.13 0.79
CA ILE A 31 9.20 2.59 1.00
C ILE A 31 9.33 1.90 2.36
N LYS A 32 9.89 0.68 2.37
CA LYS A 32 10.17 -0.08 3.59
C LYS A 32 11.64 -0.46 3.69
N MET A 33 12.36 0.06 4.68
CA MET A 33 13.79 -0.22 4.89
C MET A 33 14.10 -1.70 5.09
N SER A 34 13.21 -2.45 5.75
CA SER A 34 13.37 -3.90 5.91
C SER A 34 13.27 -4.68 4.59
N LEU A 35 12.81 -4.05 3.51
CA LEU A 35 12.79 -4.60 2.14
C LEU A 35 13.97 -4.07 1.30
N GLY A 36 15.00 -3.51 1.95
CA GLY A 36 16.13 -2.89 1.25
C GLY A 36 15.78 -1.53 0.64
N GLY A 37 14.80 -0.82 1.20
CA GLY A 37 14.37 0.48 0.67
C GLY A 37 13.46 0.38 -0.55
N LEU A 38 12.82 -0.78 -0.77
CA LEU A 38 11.86 -1.01 -1.84
C LEU A 38 10.42 -0.84 -1.37
N SER A 39 9.52 -0.55 -2.30
CA SER A 39 8.08 -0.70 -2.08
C SER A 39 7.70 -2.19 -2.03
N PRO A 40 6.55 -2.55 -1.44
CA PRO A 40 6.08 -3.93 -1.43
C PRO A 40 5.94 -4.54 -2.82
N PHE A 41 5.49 -3.76 -3.81
CA PHE A 41 5.39 -4.20 -5.19
C PHE A 41 6.77 -4.48 -5.80
N GLU A 42 7.70 -3.52 -5.67
CA GLU A 42 9.07 -3.68 -6.19
C GLU A 42 9.77 -4.88 -5.60
N PHE A 43 9.64 -5.10 -4.29
CA PHE A 43 10.20 -6.25 -3.60
C PHE A 43 9.64 -7.58 -4.15
N ARG A 44 8.32 -7.68 -4.37
CA ARG A 44 7.70 -8.88 -4.97
C ARG A 44 8.20 -9.12 -6.39
N SER A 45 8.25 -8.07 -7.20
CA SER A 45 8.73 -8.15 -8.58
C SER A 45 10.20 -8.57 -8.66
N LYS A 46 11.05 -8.05 -7.77
CA LYS A 46 12.46 -8.47 -7.67
C LYS A 46 12.58 -9.95 -7.30
N ASN A 47 11.91 -10.37 -6.23
CA ASN A 47 11.94 -11.77 -5.79
C ASN A 47 11.39 -12.75 -6.83
N MET A 48 10.42 -12.33 -7.65
CA MET A 48 9.89 -13.15 -8.73
C MET A 48 10.93 -13.33 -9.85
N LYS A 49 11.67 -12.28 -10.20
CA LYS A 49 12.77 -12.35 -11.17
C LYS A 49 13.90 -13.25 -10.66
N ASP A 50 14.30 -13.08 -9.40
CA ASP A 50 15.36 -13.89 -8.79
C ASP A 50 14.99 -15.39 -8.77
N LYS A 51 13.72 -15.73 -8.58
CA LYS A 51 13.21 -17.12 -8.67
C LYS A 51 13.11 -17.69 -10.08
N THR A 52 13.09 -16.85 -11.10
CA THR A 52 12.93 -17.29 -12.51
C THR A 52 14.29 -17.54 -13.19
N ILE A 53 15.38 -17.05 -12.58
CA ILE A 53 16.75 -17.14 -13.09
C ILE A 53 17.55 -18.25 -12.35
N ALA A 54 16.99 -18.80 -11.27
CA ALA A 54 17.51 -19.96 -10.53
C ALA A 54 16.86 -21.25 -11.03
#